data_AF-R7TMX5-F1
#
_entry.id   AF-R7TMX5-F1
#
_cell.length_a   1.000
_cell.length_b   1.000
_cell.length_c   1.000
_cell.angle_alpha   90.00
_cell.angle_beta   90.00
_cell.angle_gamma   90.00
#
_symmetry.space_group_name_H-M   'P 1'
#
loop_
_entity.id
_entity.type
_entity.pdbx_description
1 polymer ?
#
loop_
_entity_poly.entity_id
_entity_poly.type
_entity_poly.pdbx_seq_one_letter_code
_entity_poly.pdbx_strand_id
1 'polypeptide(L)'
;MAAPNMEREWQYGPFDCFENCGLCIYAFFCPCVVFGRNAEMLGESCCLCGVSFLLWPMVGYAAAVALRGKMRQMRKITGTIGHDMLWQGCCTFCALVQEAGERGSIDSDIKAFLVAIVFLLVYMFFIFWLGALRGWDATSGYNHNLSLSSQKRFLPEPFDVEKGVFGRDGLDATSRWYYWKVPPLRVTLWTRALPWVGYVLHQVTVWATIYYAQLVKAKEPLGDGRYSANLRSFNKVALGLHFCFHLLHLLNTHTTYDGIAQDTPVATSQGSVTMLLMLILIMEYRDRGIAFGWPTASDKGAFTSALRLDPAPVNLVRRYHGYAFAWAAVYTFWYHPMENTMGHALGLTYTFIILLQGSLMYTNMHLNRFVRLFNESWVIVHGGLVAFQTGGPSQWGTKLWPIFTFGPGMMFFSCHIFILPFWRRLPRVVRFLPAAAFLSVCVWAYSWIPDANGNPTRFKEVYLMPAFHLMCFIYGYGISRALLFIEKHLLREQLKEVAEATPGLGKQVVYIMSSVGVYGFFVWLAVHIHYADLHIGLIAMMSCFVAVYLMGVMLSFVLLKQVTPKRIQTGEVKQKSS
;
A
#
# COMPACT_ATOMS: atom_id res chain seq x y z
N MET A 1 9.11 41.59 -41.62
CA MET A 1 10.05 40.46 -41.56
C MET A 1 9.69 39.64 -40.34
N ALA A 2 9.20 38.41 -40.53
CA ALA A 2 8.91 37.50 -39.42
C ALA A 2 10.25 37.00 -38.84
N ALA A 3 10.37 36.94 -37.52
CA ALA A 3 11.56 36.39 -36.86
C ALA A 3 11.83 34.95 -37.34
N PRO A 4 13.09 34.56 -37.58
CA PRO A 4 13.40 33.18 -37.95
C PRO A 4 12.93 32.23 -36.84
N ASN A 5 12.24 31.16 -37.23
CA ASN A 5 11.92 30.04 -36.35
C ASN A 5 13.27 29.47 -35.86
N MET A 6 13.70 29.84 -34.65
CA MET A 6 14.89 29.24 -34.03
C MET A 6 14.54 27.80 -33.63
N GLU A 7 14.71 26.89 -34.57
CA GLU A 7 14.84 25.47 -34.28
C GLU A 7 16.14 25.26 -33.50
N ARG A 8 16.10 24.40 -32.47
CA ARG A 8 17.25 24.11 -31.61
C ARG A 8 17.72 22.68 -31.78
N GLU A 9 18.94 22.37 -31.36
CA GLU A 9 19.42 20.99 -31.29
C GLU A 9 18.96 20.28 -30.01
N TRP A 10 19.18 18.96 -29.97
CA TRP A 10 19.00 18.16 -28.76
C TRP A 10 19.90 18.70 -27.64
N GLN A 11 19.40 18.73 -26.41
CA GLN A 11 20.14 19.24 -25.26
C GLN A 11 21.39 18.41 -24.93
N TYR A 12 21.33 17.11 -25.23
CA TYR A 12 22.44 16.17 -25.09
C TYR A 12 22.66 15.48 -26.44
N GLY A 13 23.90 15.19 -26.79
CA GLY A 13 24.26 14.41 -27.96
C GLY A 13 23.85 12.94 -27.83
N PRO A 14 23.85 12.17 -28.94
CA PRO A 14 23.43 10.76 -28.93
C PRO A 14 24.31 9.86 -28.04
N PHE A 15 25.56 10.26 -27.77
CA PHE A 15 26.50 9.48 -26.93
C PHE A 15 26.80 10.11 -25.57
N ASP A 16 26.13 11.20 -25.20
CA ASP A 16 26.31 11.87 -23.91
C ASP A 16 25.56 11.15 -22.76
N CYS A 17 25.22 9.87 -22.95
CA CYS A 17 24.52 9.07 -21.95
C CYS A 17 25.27 8.96 -20.63
N PHE A 18 26.61 9.06 -20.66
CA PHE A 18 27.49 8.98 -19.49
C PHE A 18 27.51 10.25 -18.64
N GLU A 19 26.99 11.39 -19.12
CA GLU A 19 26.85 12.59 -18.28
C GLU A 19 25.79 12.39 -17.18
N ASN A 20 24.83 11.48 -17.41
CA ASN A 20 23.82 11.10 -16.44
C ASN A 20 23.76 9.57 -16.29
N CYS A 21 24.80 9.01 -15.67
CA CYS A 21 24.94 7.56 -15.43
C CYS A 21 23.69 6.91 -14.82
N GLY A 22 22.97 7.62 -13.93
CA GLY A 22 21.73 7.11 -13.33
C GLY A 22 20.60 6.92 -14.33
N LEU A 23 20.44 7.86 -15.28
CA LEU A 23 19.47 7.74 -16.37
C LEU A 23 19.90 6.68 -17.38
N CYS A 24 21.20 6.57 -17.66
CA CYS A 24 21.73 5.52 -18.52
C CYS A 24 21.44 4.12 -17.96
N ILE A 25 21.75 3.88 -16.67
CA ILE A 25 21.45 2.62 -15.98
C ILE A 25 19.93 2.36 -15.98
N TYR A 26 19.11 3.38 -15.72
CA TYR A 26 17.66 3.23 -15.70
C TYR A 26 17.08 2.88 -17.09
N ALA A 27 17.57 3.50 -18.14
CA ALA A 27 17.17 3.18 -19.51
C ALA A 27 17.67 1.79 -19.94
N PHE A 28 18.81 1.33 -19.43
CA PHE A 28 19.34 0.01 -19.71
C PHE A 28 18.52 -1.11 -19.06
N PHE A 29 18.26 -1.03 -17.75
CA PHE A 29 17.51 -2.07 -17.03
C PHE A 29 15.99 -1.98 -17.22
N CYS A 30 15.47 -0.78 -17.47
CA CYS A 30 14.03 -0.52 -17.57
C CYS A 30 13.65 0.34 -18.80
N PRO A 31 14.03 -0.04 -20.03
CA PRO A 31 13.82 0.78 -21.23
C PRO A 31 12.33 1.04 -21.50
N CYS A 32 11.46 0.05 -21.24
CA CYS A 32 10.01 0.20 -21.40
C CYS A 32 9.41 1.27 -20.48
N VAL A 33 9.98 1.46 -19.28
CA VAL A 33 9.51 2.48 -18.32
C VAL A 33 10.01 3.86 -18.72
N VAL A 34 11.26 3.96 -19.19
CA VAL A 34 11.80 5.21 -19.75
C VAL A 34 10.98 5.62 -20.98
N PHE A 35 10.73 4.70 -21.90
CA PHE A 35 9.92 4.95 -23.08
C PHE A 35 8.49 5.37 -22.73
N GLY A 36 7.82 4.64 -21.83
CA GLY A 36 6.47 5.00 -21.39
C GLY A 36 6.40 6.39 -20.77
N ARG A 37 7.43 6.80 -20.03
CA ARG A 37 7.50 8.16 -19.45
C ARG A 37 7.78 9.23 -20.50
N ASN A 38 8.64 8.94 -21.48
CA ASN A 38 8.82 9.82 -22.63
C ASN A 38 7.47 10.02 -23.35
N ALA A 39 6.65 8.97 -23.41
CA ALA A 39 5.33 9.04 -24.01
C ALA A 39 4.36 9.92 -23.21
N GLU A 40 4.37 9.79 -21.88
CA GLU A 40 3.55 10.61 -20.98
C GLU A 40 3.84 12.11 -21.10
N MET A 41 5.11 12.51 -21.34
CA MET A 41 5.46 13.91 -21.60
C MET A 41 4.73 14.51 -22.80
N LEU A 42 4.38 13.65 -23.76
CA LEU A 42 3.77 14.06 -25.02
C LEU A 42 2.25 13.84 -25.01
N GLY A 43 1.67 13.61 -23.82
CA GLY A 43 0.25 13.36 -23.62
C GLY A 43 -0.20 11.93 -23.94
N GLU A 44 0.74 11.01 -24.20
CA GLU A 44 0.44 9.62 -24.52
C GLU A 44 0.36 8.72 -23.26
N SER A 45 -0.16 7.51 -23.43
CA SER A 45 -0.35 6.57 -22.31
C SER A 45 0.96 5.84 -21.96
N CYS A 46 1.53 6.14 -20.79
CA CYS A 46 2.76 5.49 -20.30
C CYS A 46 2.69 3.96 -20.33
N CYS A 47 1.60 3.36 -19.83
CA CYS A 47 1.48 1.90 -19.73
C CYS A 47 1.31 1.25 -21.10
N LEU A 48 0.46 1.84 -21.97
CA LEU A 48 0.23 1.30 -23.30
C LEU A 48 1.51 1.33 -24.13
N CYS A 49 2.23 2.45 -24.12
CA CYS A 49 3.49 2.63 -24.84
C CYS A 49 4.61 1.77 -24.22
N GLY A 50 4.73 1.70 -22.90
CA GLY A 50 5.73 0.86 -22.25
C GLY A 50 5.51 -0.63 -22.49
N VAL A 51 4.27 -1.11 -22.43
CA VAL A 51 3.91 -2.51 -22.69
C VAL A 51 4.05 -2.85 -24.18
N SER A 52 3.64 -1.96 -25.10
CA SER A 52 3.85 -2.19 -26.54
C SER A 52 5.33 -2.26 -26.90
N PHE A 53 6.16 -1.46 -26.23
CA PHE A 53 7.62 -1.50 -26.36
C PHE A 53 8.22 -2.82 -25.84
N LEU A 54 7.67 -3.38 -24.76
CA LEU A 54 8.15 -4.62 -24.17
C LEU A 54 7.69 -5.88 -24.93
N LEU A 55 6.40 -5.95 -25.29
CA LEU A 55 5.77 -7.17 -25.81
C LEU A 55 5.85 -7.30 -27.33
N TRP A 56 6.06 -6.20 -28.06
CA TRP A 56 5.97 -6.21 -29.52
C TRP A 56 7.09 -5.38 -30.17
N PRO A 57 8.27 -5.96 -30.40
CA PRO A 57 9.48 -5.22 -30.79
C PRO A 57 9.30 -4.30 -32.00
N MET A 58 8.59 -4.74 -33.04
CA MET A 58 8.35 -3.95 -34.26
C MET A 58 7.37 -2.79 -34.03
N VAL A 59 6.33 -3.00 -33.22
CA VAL A 59 5.35 -1.96 -32.88
C VAL A 59 5.95 -1.00 -31.85
N GLY A 60 6.75 -1.51 -30.92
CA GLY A 60 7.56 -0.74 -29.98
C GLY A 60 8.54 0.18 -30.70
N TYR A 61 9.26 -0.33 -31.70
CA TYR A 61 10.15 0.45 -32.54
C TYR A 61 9.42 1.55 -33.30
N ALA A 62 8.33 1.21 -34.02
CA ALA A 62 7.54 2.19 -34.76
C ALA A 62 6.94 3.27 -33.83
N ALA A 63 6.44 2.86 -32.67
CA ALA A 63 5.95 3.78 -31.64
C ALA A 63 7.07 4.67 -31.11
N ALA A 64 8.28 4.14 -30.93
CA ALA A 64 9.42 4.91 -30.46
C ALA A 64 9.90 5.96 -31.48
N VAL A 65 9.96 5.61 -32.76
CA VAL A 65 10.23 6.57 -33.85
C VAL A 65 9.15 7.65 -33.90
N ALA A 66 7.87 7.28 -33.86
CA ALA A 66 6.76 8.23 -33.89
C ALA A 66 6.78 9.18 -32.68
N LEU A 67 7.10 8.65 -31.50
CA LEU A 67 7.18 9.42 -30.27
C LEU A 67 8.33 10.42 -30.29
N ARG A 68 9.51 9.98 -30.75
CA ARG A 68 10.68 10.84 -30.93
C ARG A 68 10.40 11.96 -31.93
N GLY A 69 9.75 11.64 -33.06
CA GLY A 69 9.30 12.64 -34.04
C GLY A 69 8.33 13.67 -33.44
N LYS A 70 7.35 13.20 -32.65
CA LYS A 70 6.40 14.06 -31.92
C LYS A 70 7.12 14.96 -30.91
N MET A 71 8.14 14.45 -30.21
CA MET A 71 8.95 15.21 -29.27
C MET A 71 9.66 16.37 -29.96
N ARG A 72 10.29 16.10 -31.12
CA ARG A 72 10.97 17.13 -31.89
C ARG A 72 10.02 18.22 -32.36
N GLN A 73 8.84 17.85 -32.86
CA GLN A 73 7.83 18.82 -33.28
C GLN A 73 7.37 19.70 -32.11
N MET A 74 7.06 19.11 -30.96
CA MET A 74 6.58 19.88 -29.80
C MET A 74 7.66 20.80 -29.21
N ARG A 75 8.93 20.40 -29.26
CA ARG A 75 10.06 21.12 -28.66
C ARG A 75 10.87 21.95 -29.66
N LYS A 76 10.44 22.01 -30.92
CA LYS A 76 11.13 22.69 -32.04
C LYS A 76 12.59 22.22 -32.18
N ILE A 77 12.81 20.91 -32.11
CA ILE A 77 14.14 20.30 -32.25
C ILE A 77 14.40 19.91 -33.72
N THR A 78 15.57 20.23 -34.25
CA THR A 78 15.98 19.90 -35.62
C THR A 78 16.11 18.38 -35.83
N GLY A 79 15.69 17.88 -37.00
CA GLY A 79 15.90 16.48 -37.37
C GLY A 79 14.89 15.92 -38.38
N THR A 80 15.23 14.78 -38.98
CA THR A 80 14.39 14.08 -39.98
C THR A 80 13.89 12.74 -39.46
N ILE A 81 12.81 12.21 -40.03
CA ILE A 81 12.29 10.89 -39.65
C ILE A 81 13.32 9.77 -39.91
N GLY A 82 14.13 9.88 -40.97
CA GLY A 82 15.20 8.94 -41.27
C GLY A 82 16.27 8.89 -40.18
N HIS A 83 16.62 10.05 -39.62
CA HIS A 83 17.53 10.13 -38.48
C HIS A 83 16.94 9.49 -37.21
N ASP A 84 15.64 9.65 -36.96
CA ASP A 84 14.99 8.99 -35.82
C ASP A 84 14.92 7.47 -35.98
N MET A 85 14.61 6.99 -37.18
CA MET A 85 14.61 5.54 -37.49
C MET A 85 15.99 4.94 -37.25
N LEU A 86 17.05 5.64 -37.67
CA LEU A 86 18.42 5.21 -37.49
C LEU A 86 18.81 5.16 -36.01
N TRP A 87 18.55 6.20 -35.24
CA TRP A 87 18.91 6.23 -33.81
C TRP A 87 18.11 5.23 -32.97
N GLN A 88 16.80 5.12 -33.20
CA GLN A 88 15.99 4.15 -32.46
C GLN A 88 16.34 2.70 -32.83
N GLY A 89 16.89 2.47 -34.02
CA GLY A 89 17.22 1.13 -34.54
C GLY A 89 18.64 0.69 -34.19
N CYS A 90 19.61 1.60 -34.26
CA CYS A 90 21.02 1.30 -34.03
C CYS A 90 21.44 1.45 -32.56
N CYS A 91 20.87 2.42 -31.82
CA CYS A 91 21.10 2.54 -30.38
C CYS A 91 19.83 3.04 -29.65
N THR A 92 18.86 2.16 -29.48
CA THR A 92 17.59 2.47 -28.79
C THR A 92 17.81 3.03 -27.39
N PHE A 93 18.79 2.50 -26.64
CA PHE A 93 19.09 2.97 -25.29
C PHE A 93 19.60 4.41 -25.29
N CYS A 94 20.53 4.72 -26.20
CA CYS A 94 21.07 6.07 -26.36
C CYS A 94 19.96 7.07 -26.68
N ALA A 95 19.08 6.69 -27.61
CA ALA A 95 17.98 7.54 -28.04
C ALA A 95 16.95 7.77 -26.93
N LEU A 96 16.63 6.73 -26.13
CA LEU A 96 15.76 6.85 -24.96
C LEU A 96 16.37 7.74 -23.86
N VAL A 97 17.69 7.65 -23.64
CA VAL A 97 18.41 8.51 -22.68
C VAL A 97 18.43 9.95 -23.17
N GLN A 98 18.65 10.19 -24.47
CA GLN A 98 18.62 11.53 -25.06
C GLN A 98 17.22 12.17 -24.95
N GLU A 99 16.17 11.40 -25.29
CA GLU A 99 14.77 11.81 -25.12
C GLU A 99 14.38 12.05 -23.66
N ALA A 100 14.95 11.28 -22.73
CA ALA A 100 14.75 11.48 -21.31
C ALA A 100 15.62 12.61 -20.75
N GLY A 101 16.76 12.92 -21.36
CA GLY A 101 17.63 14.04 -21.01
C GLY A 101 16.96 15.38 -21.28
N GLU A 102 16.12 15.44 -22.31
CA GLU A 102 15.19 16.54 -22.57
C GLU A 102 14.20 16.78 -21.41
N ARG A 103 14.00 15.81 -20.51
CA ARG A 103 13.19 15.97 -19.29
C ARG A 103 13.95 16.65 -18.14
N GLY A 104 15.27 16.81 -18.24
CA GLY A 104 16.14 17.12 -17.11
C GLY A 104 16.51 15.88 -16.28
N SER A 105 17.22 16.07 -15.17
CA SER A 105 17.62 14.95 -14.29
C SER A 105 16.40 14.17 -13.76
N ILE A 106 16.48 12.84 -13.63
CA ILE A 106 15.42 12.03 -12.99
C ILE A 106 15.07 12.63 -11.63
N ASP A 107 13.78 12.85 -11.41
CA ASP A 107 13.21 13.35 -10.16
C ASP A 107 13.73 12.55 -8.96
N SER A 108 14.10 13.23 -7.89
CA SER A 108 14.73 12.56 -6.74
C SER A 108 13.80 11.57 -6.02
N ASP A 109 12.48 11.77 -6.09
CA ASP A 109 11.50 10.83 -5.54
C ASP A 109 11.51 9.48 -6.27
N ILE A 110 11.65 9.50 -7.59
CA ILE A 110 11.83 8.32 -8.44
C ILE A 110 13.16 7.65 -8.13
N LYS A 111 14.26 8.41 -8.01
CA LYS A 111 15.57 7.85 -7.65
C LYS A 111 15.51 7.11 -6.33
N ALA A 112 14.91 7.71 -5.29
CA ALA A 112 14.74 7.05 -4.01
C ALA A 112 13.86 5.80 -4.10
N PHE A 113 12.78 5.84 -4.89
CA PHE A 113 11.97 4.65 -5.12
C PHE A 113 12.79 3.51 -5.73
N LEU A 114 13.55 3.77 -6.79
CA LEU A 114 14.38 2.75 -7.45
C LEU A 114 15.45 2.17 -6.51
N VAL A 115 16.14 3.03 -5.75
CA VAL A 115 17.12 2.60 -4.73
C VAL A 115 16.45 1.72 -3.68
N ALA A 116 15.25 2.09 -3.22
CA ALA A 116 14.50 1.28 -2.26
C ALA A 116 14.06 -0.08 -2.84
N ILE A 117 13.71 -0.16 -4.13
CA ILE A 117 13.42 -1.44 -4.79
C ILE A 117 14.67 -2.32 -4.86
N VAL A 118 15.85 -1.76 -5.17
CA VAL A 118 17.11 -2.52 -5.14
C VAL A 118 17.38 -3.04 -3.73
N PHE A 119 17.20 -2.20 -2.71
CA PHE A 119 17.32 -2.62 -1.32
C PHE A 119 16.34 -3.76 -0.98
N LEU A 120 15.07 -3.66 -1.39
CA LEU A 120 14.09 -4.73 -1.20
C LEU A 120 14.55 -6.06 -1.82
N LEU A 121 15.08 -6.05 -3.04
CA LEU A 121 15.54 -7.27 -3.70
C LEU A 121 16.72 -7.91 -2.95
N VAL A 122 17.69 -7.10 -2.53
CA VAL A 122 18.83 -7.56 -1.71
C VAL A 122 18.33 -8.09 -0.37
N TYR A 123 17.40 -7.40 0.26
CA TYR A 123 16.79 -7.79 1.53
C TYR A 123 16.02 -9.11 1.43
N MET A 124 15.21 -9.30 0.37
CA MET A 124 14.56 -10.58 0.09
C MET A 124 15.58 -11.69 -0.14
N PHE A 125 16.65 -11.43 -0.89
CA PHE A 125 17.74 -12.40 -1.07
C PHE A 125 18.32 -12.84 0.29
N PHE A 126 18.60 -11.91 1.21
CA PHE A 126 19.13 -12.25 2.52
C PHE A 126 18.14 -13.05 3.37
N ILE A 127 16.84 -12.75 3.33
CA ILE A 127 15.81 -13.55 4.02
C ILE A 127 15.85 -15.00 3.53
N PHE A 128 15.86 -15.21 2.21
CA PHE A 128 15.90 -16.55 1.64
C PHE A 128 17.22 -17.26 1.90
N TRP A 129 18.34 -16.58 1.69
CA TRP A 129 19.68 -17.14 1.84
C TRP A 129 20.00 -17.49 3.30
N LEU A 130 19.80 -16.56 4.23
CA LEU A 130 20.01 -16.82 5.65
C LEU A 130 18.99 -17.82 6.19
N GLY A 131 17.74 -17.76 5.74
CA GLY A 131 16.72 -18.75 6.09
C GLY A 131 17.13 -20.15 5.65
N ALA A 132 17.57 -20.32 4.41
CA ALA A 132 18.05 -21.60 3.89
C ALA A 132 19.28 -22.11 4.67
N LEU A 133 20.24 -21.23 4.98
CA LEU A 133 21.41 -21.59 5.81
C LEU A 133 21.01 -22.04 7.23
N ARG A 134 19.90 -21.53 7.76
CA ARG A 134 19.34 -21.91 9.06
C ARG A 134 18.38 -23.12 8.97
N GLY A 135 18.15 -23.64 7.76
CA GLY A 135 17.19 -24.72 7.51
C GLY A 135 15.75 -24.32 7.82
N TRP A 136 15.39 -23.07 7.53
CA TRP A 136 14.00 -22.63 7.43
C TRP A 136 13.58 -22.99 5.99
N ASP A 137 12.64 -23.91 5.79
CA ASP A 137 12.24 -24.36 4.44
C ASP A 137 10.79 -24.88 4.40
N ALA A 138 9.97 -24.36 5.31
CA ALA A 138 8.59 -24.77 5.52
C ALA A 138 7.66 -24.54 4.32
N THR A 139 7.04 -25.59 3.79
CA THR A 139 5.97 -25.45 2.78
C THR A 139 4.56 -25.39 3.37
N SER A 140 4.33 -25.94 4.58
CA SER A 140 3.08 -25.80 5.36
C SER A 140 3.29 -26.28 6.79
N GLY A 141 2.66 -25.66 7.79
CA GLY A 141 2.79 -26.04 9.21
C GLY A 141 1.46 -26.42 9.83
N TYR A 142 1.24 -27.71 10.02
CA TYR A 142 0.41 -28.35 11.05
C TYR A 142 1.04 -29.71 11.31
N ASN A 143 2.05 -29.79 12.20
CA ASN A 143 2.15 -30.78 13.29
C ASN A 143 3.46 -30.74 14.12
N HIS A 144 3.38 -31.07 15.42
CA HIS A 144 4.53 -31.16 16.33
C HIS A 144 4.43 -32.41 17.22
N ASN A 145 5.52 -33.20 17.33
CA ASN A 145 6.01 -33.66 18.65
C ASN A 145 7.41 -34.32 18.77
N LEU A 146 8.28 -34.40 17.75
CA LEU A 146 9.49 -35.25 17.86
C LEU A 146 10.87 -34.69 17.42
N SER A 147 11.05 -33.38 17.17
CA SER A 147 12.34 -32.88 16.66
C SER A 147 13.03 -31.79 17.51
N LEU A 148 14.31 -32.03 17.79
CA LEU A 148 15.25 -31.10 18.44
C LEU A 148 15.91 -30.10 17.45
N SER A 149 15.69 -30.22 16.14
CA SER A 149 16.28 -29.36 15.08
C SER A 149 15.23 -28.63 14.22
N SER A 150 15.60 -27.45 13.69
CA SER A 150 14.73 -26.57 12.87
C SER A 150 14.26 -27.18 11.54
N GLN A 151 15.05 -28.08 10.95
CA GLN A 151 14.76 -28.71 9.66
C GLN A 151 13.49 -29.58 9.64
N LYS A 152 13.01 -30.04 10.80
CA LYS A 152 11.79 -30.88 10.89
C LYS A 152 10.60 -30.17 11.50
N ARG A 153 10.70 -28.86 11.81
CA ARG A 153 9.60 -28.03 12.33
C ARG A 153 8.41 -27.95 11.36
N PHE A 154 8.65 -28.32 10.11
CA PHE A 154 7.77 -28.06 8.98
C PHE A 154 7.54 -29.26 8.06
N LEU A 155 7.79 -30.47 8.57
CA LEU A 155 7.29 -31.68 7.92
C LEU A 155 5.76 -31.73 8.06
N PRO A 156 5.01 -32.19 7.03
CA PRO A 156 3.59 -32.43 7.17
C PRO A 156 3.38 -33.68 8.06
N GLU A 157 2.99 -33.48 9.32
CA GLU A 157 2.50 -34.56 10.20
C GLU A 157 0.95 -34.46 10.39
N PRO A 158 0.24 -35.44 11.00
CA PRO A 158 -1.24 -35.53 10.99
C PRO A 158 -2.05 -34.50 11.85
N PHE A 159 -2.83 -33.69 11.14
CA PHE A 159 -3.79 -32.65 11.57
C PHE A 159 -4.76 -33.00 12.72
N ASP A 160 -4.36 -32.90 13.99
CA ASP A 160 -5.28 -33.10 15.12
C ASP A 160 -5.25 -31.93 16.14
N VAL A 161 -6.45 -31.49 16.56
CA VAL A 161 -6.65 -30.47 17.59
C VAL A 161 -6.18 -31.04 18.95
N GLU A 162 -5.28 -30.33 19.62
CA GLU A 162 -4.76 -30.73 20.93
C GLU A 162 -5.63 -30.18 22.06
N LYS A 163 -6.56 -31.02 22.54
CA LYS A 163 -7.48 -30.63 23.62
C LYS A 163 -6.75 -30.16 24.88
N GLY A 164 -7.17 -29.04 25.44
CA GLY A 164 -6.60 -28.45 26.66
C GLY A 164 -5.26 -27.71 26.47
N VAL A 165 -4.72 -27.63 25.25
CA VAL A 165 -3.49 -26.89 24.97
C VAL A 165 -3.83 -25.49 24.47
N PHE A 166 -3.32 -24.48 25.17
CA PHE A 166 -3.55 -23.06 24.89
C PHE A 166 -3.31 -22.72 23.40
N GLY A 167 -4.30 -22.12 22.76
CA GLY A 167 -4.25 -21.74 21.33
C GLY A 167 -4.27 -22.90 20.33
N ARG A 168 -4.21 -24.17 20.78
CA ARG A 168 -4.26 -25.38 19.94
C ARG A 168 -5.53 -26.20 20.11
N ASP A 169 -6.43 -25.76 21.00
CA ASP A 169 -7.75 -26.34 21.23
C ASP A 169 -8.87 -25.37 20.82
N GLY A 170 -10.02 -25.88 20.38
CA GLY A 170 -11.24 -25.11 20.13
C GLY A 170 -11.47 -24.67 18.68
N LEU A 171 -12.47 -23.81 18.48
CA LEU A 171 -12.86 -23.31 17.14
C LEU A 171 -11.68 -22.60 16.46
N ASP A 172 -11.45 -22.93 15.19
CA ASP A 172 -10.36 -22.39 14.36
C ASP A 172 -9.00 -22.33 15.08
N ALA A 173 -8.64 -23.35 15.87
CA ALA A 173 -7.34 -23.42 16.57
C ALA A 173 -6.15 -23.18 15.63
N THR A 174 -6.27 -23.61 14.37
CA THR A 174 -5.30 -23.37 13.30
C THR A 174 -5.01 -21.89 13.04
N SER A 175 -5.94 -20.99 13.35
CA SER A 175 -5.77 -19.54 13.19
C SER A 175 -5.22 -18.81 14.42
N ARG A 176 -5.16 -19.48 15.58
CA ARG A 176 -4.69 -18.90 16.85
C ARG A 176 -3.23 -19.26 17.15
N TRP A 177 -2.75 -20.35 16.59
CA TRP A 177 -1.38 -20.82 16.78
C TRP A 177 -0.69 -21.21 15.45
N TYR A 178 0.59 -20.85 15.32
CA TYR A 178 1.39 -20.99 14.10
C TYR A 178 2.75 -21.64 14.38
N TYR A 179 3.25 -22.43 13.44
CA TYR A 179 4.52 -23.18 13.57
C TYR A 179 5.77 -22.32 13.60
N TRP A 180 5.71 -21.17 12.94
CA TRP A 180 6.79 -20.19 12.94
C TRP A 180 6.88 -19.41 14.26
N LYS A 181 6.03 -19.68 15.26
CA LYS A 181 6.21 -19.17 16.63
C LYS A 181 7.27 -19.99 17.36
N VAL A 182 8.04 -19.34 18.24
CA VAL A 182 8.93 -20.06 19.15
C VAL A 182 8.09 -20.96 20.08
N PRO A 183 8.47 -22.23 20.31
CA PRO A 183 7.77 -23.12 21.23
C PRO A 183 7.71 -22.53 22.65
N PRO A 184 6.62 -22.73 23.41
CA PRO A 184 6.46 -22.15 24.75
C PRO A 184 7.66 -22.37 25.68
N LEU A 185 8.28 -23.55 25.63
CA LEU A 185 9.45 -23.91 26.45
C LEU A 185 10.73 -23.11 26.12
N ARG A 186 10.79 -22.47 24.96
CA ARG A 186 11.95 -21.67 24.49
C ARG A 186 11.66 -20.17 24.49
N VAL A 187 10.46 -19.76 24.89
CA VAL A 187 10.11 -18.34 25.03
C VAL A 187 10.87 -17.76 26.22
N THR A 188 11.61 -16.67 25.98
CA THR A 188 12.34 -15.92 27.01
C THR A 188 11.84 -14.49 27.09
N LEU A 189 12.29 -13.74 28.09
CA LEU A 189 12.03 -12.30 28.17
C LEU A 189 12.46 -11.59 26.87
N TRP A 190 13.62 -11.95 26.32
CA TRP A 190 14.21 -11.28 25.15
C TRP A 190 13.49 -11.62 23.85
N THR A 191 13.04 -12.87 23.67
CA THR A 191 12.28 -13.27 22.48
C THR A 191 10.96 -12.54 22.38
N ARG A 192 10.39 -12.10 23.52
CA ARG A 192 9.17 -11.29 23.56
C ARG A 192 9.42 -9.79 23.55
N ALA A 193 10.39 -9.31 24.34
CA ALA A 193 10.61 -7.88 24.53
C ALA A 193 11.19 -7.20 23.27
N LEU A 194 12.12 -7.83 22.55
CA LEU A 194 12.78 -7.19 21.41
C LEU A 194 11.82 -6.86 20.25
N PRO A 195 10.91 -7.77 19.83
CA PRO A 195 9.89 -7.41 18.82
C PRO A 195 8.98 -6.27 19.26
N TRP A 196 8.56 -6.24 20.53
CA TRP A 196 7.72 -5.14 21.06
C TRP A 196 8.46 -3.81 21.12
N VAL A 197 9.71 -3.80 21.57
CA VAL A 197 10.56 -2.61 21.58
C VAL A 197 10.79 -2.11 20.15
N GLY A 198 11.09 -3.02 19.22
CA GLY A 198 11.20 -2.72 17.79
C GLY A 198 9.93 -2.10 17.23
N TYR A 199 8.77 -2.68 17.54
CA TYR A 199 7.45 -2.16 17.15
C TYR A 199 7.21 -0.76 17.70
N VAL A 200 7.35 -0.54 19.01
CA VAL A 200 7.09 0.76 19.65
C VAL A 200 8.01 1.84 19.09
N LEU A 201 9.31 1.56 18.99
CA LEU A 201 10.28 2.51 18.45
C LEU A 201 9.98 2.83 16.98
N HIS A 202 9.71 1.81 16.15
CA HIS A 202 9.36 2.02 14.74
C HIS A 202 8.07 2.84 14.61
N GLN A 203 7.05 2.53 15.40
CA GLN A 203 5.76 3.19 15.34
C GLN A 203 5.84 4.67 15.74
N VAL A 204 6.45 4.96 16.89
CA VAL A 204 6.56 6.31 17.44
C VAL A 204 7.39 7.19 16.52
N THR A 205 8.53 6.67 16.02
CA THR A 205 9.42 7.45 15.16
C THR A 205 8.81 7.73 13.77
N VAL A 206 8.03 6.80 13.21
CA VAL A 206 7.27 7.05 11.96
C VAL A 206 6.18 8.09 12.16
N TRP A 207 5.38 7.98 13.23
CA TRP A 207 4.36 8.99 13.54
C TRP A 207 4.97 10.37 13.81
N ALA A 208 6.09 10.44 14.54
CA ALA A 208 6.82 11.69 14.74
C ALA A 208 7.30 12.28 13.41
N THR A 209 7.76 11.45 12.48
CA THR A 209 8.18 11.88 11.13
C THR A 209 7.01 12.41 10.31
N ILE A 210 5.84 11.76 10.37
CA ILE A 210 4.61 12.22 9.71
C ILE A 210 4.17 13.57 10.29
N TYR A 211 4.15 13.70 11.62
CA TYR A 211 3.79 14.93 12.30
C TYR A 211 4.75 16.07 11.96
N TYR A 212 6.06 15.80 11.98
CA TYR A 212 7.10 16.75 11.53
C TYR A 212 6.87 17.20 10.08
N ALA A 213 6.56 16.29 9.17
CA ALA A 213 6.25 16.63 7.78
C ALA A 213 5.00 17.53 7.68
N GLN A 214 3.96 17.27 8.48
CA GLN A 214 2.77 18.12 8.54
C GLN A 214 3.09 19.53 9.06
N LEU A 215 3.91 19.65 10.10
CA LEU A 215 4.35 20.95 10.63
C LEU A 215 5.15 21.75 9.59
N VAL A 216 6.10 21.11 8.90
CA VAL A 216 6.89 21.75 7.83
C VAL A 216 5.97 22.22 6.70
N LYS A 217 5.06 21.37 6.23
CA LYS A 217 4.12 21.70 5.12
C LYS A 217 3.02 22.69 5.52
N ALA A 218 2.80 22.94 6.79
CA ALA A 218 1.84 23.95 7.26
C ALA A 218 2.41 25.37 7.22
N LYS A 219 3.75 25.52 7.33
CA LYS A 219 4.46 26.81 7.23
C LYS A 219 4.58 27.32 5.80
N GLU A 220 4.32 26.48 4.80
CA GLU A 220 4.40 26.86 3.40
C GLU A 220 3.14 27.61 2.95
N PRO A 221 3.26 28.69 2.16
CA PRO A 221 2.12 29.41 1.62
C PRO A 221 1.23 28.50 0.78
N LEU A 222 -0.08 28.79 0.74
CA LEU A 222 -1.00 28.16 -0.22
C LEU A 222 -0.61 28.59 -1.65
N GLY A 223 0.29 27.84 -2.27
CA GLY A 223 0.63 27.92 -3.69
C GLY A 223 0.74 26.52 -4.32
N ASP A 224 0.97 26.46 -5.64
CA ASP A 224 0.82 25.29 -6.52
C ASP A 224 1.63 24.02 -6.17
N GLY A 225 2.49 24.04 -5.14
CA GLY A 225 3.38 22.94 -4.77
C GLY A 225 2.94 22.07 -3.60
N ARG A 226 1.66 21.60 -3.54
CA ARG A 226 1.27 20.63 -2.47
C ARG A 226 2.14 19.37 -2.52
N TYR A 227 2.44 18.91 -3.73
CA TYR A 227 3.31 17.78 -4.02
C TYR A 227 4.49 18.23 -4.88
N SER A 228 5.62 17.53 -4.79
CA SER A 228 6.85 17.86 -5.52
C SER A 228 7.55 16.59 -6.02
N ALA A 229 8.34 16.71 -7.08
CA ALA A 229 9.24 15.63 -7.52
C ALA A 229 10.53 15.56 -6.67
N ASN A 230 10.74 16.54 -5.79
CA ASN A 230 11.93 16.67 -4.96
C ASN A 230 11.73 16.13 -3.53
N LEU A 231 12.72 15.36 -3.06
CA LEU A 231 12.77 14.86 -1.68
C LEU A 231 13.12 15.99 -0.72
N ARG A 232 12.44 15.98 0.42
CA ARG A 232 12.70 16.89 1.54
C ARG A 232 13.39 16.17 2.69
N SER A 233 13.77 16.92 3.72
CA SER A 233 14.42 16.37 4.93
C SER A 233 13.61 15.23 5.55
N PHE A 234 12.30 15.42 5.74
CA PHE A 234 11.43 14.39 6.31
C PHE A 234 11.34 13.12 5.45
N ASN A 235 11.45 13.21 4.12
CA ASN A 235 11.48 12.03 3.26
C ASN A 235 12.78 11.24 3.46
N LYS A 236 13.92 11.93 3.54
CA LYS A 236 15.22 11.30 3.80
C LYS A 236 15.25 10.63 5.17
N VAL A 237 14.70 11.29 6.19
CA VAL A 237 14.54 10.73 7.55
C VAL A 237 13.67 9.48 7.51
N ALA A 238 12.50 9.53 6.86
CA ALA A 238 11.60 8.38 6.75
C ALA A 238 12.28 7.19 6.04
N LEU A 239 12.94 7.43 4.89
CA LEU A 239 13.66 6.40 4.14
C LEU A 239 14.76 5.75 4.98
N GLY A 240 15.59 6.54 5.66
CA GLY A 240 16.66 6.04 6.52
C GLY A 240 16.12 5.27 7.73
N LEU A 241 15.05 5.77 8.35
CA LEU A 241 14.38 5.13 9.47
C LEU A 241 13.86 3.74 9.09
N HIS A 242 13.12 3.62 7.99
CA HIS A 242 12.62 2.33 7.54
C HIS A 242 13.78 1.40 7.17
N PHE A 243 14.79 1.88 6.45
CA PHE A 243 15.99 1.08 6.15
C PHE A 243 16.60 0.48 7.44
N CYS A 244 16.81 1.29 8.48
CA CYS A 244 17.33 0.82 9.76
C CYS A 244 16.44 -0.25 10.41
N PHE A 245 15.12 -0.05 10.43
CA PHE A 245 14.21 -1.03 11.03
C PHE A 245 14.09 -2.34 10.26
N HIS A 246 14.26 -2.33 8.92
CA HIS A 246 14.34 -3.56 8.14
C HIS A 246 15.59 -4.37 8.52
N LEU A 247 16.74 -3.72 8.68
CA LEU A 247 17.95 -4.40 9.15
C LEU A 247 17.81 -4.90 10.60
N LEU A 248 17.20 -4.09 11.48
CA LEU A 248 16.97 -4.48 12.87
C LEU A 248 16.01 -5.66 12.99
N HIS A 249 14.95 -5.70 12.19
CA HIS A 249 14.01 -6.82 12.21
C HIS A 249 14.65 -8.10 11.63
N LEU A 250 15.54 -7.98 10.64
CA LEU A 250 16.32 -9.10 10.12
C LEU A 250 17.26 -9.64 11.21
N LEU A 251 17.96 -8.74 11.90
CA LEU A 251 18.79 -9.10 13.05
C LEU A 251 17.97 -9.77 14.16
N ASN A 252 16.80 -9.22 14.52
CA ASN A 252 15.88 -9.82 15.50
C ASN A 252 15.49 -11.24 15.08
N THR A 253 15.09 -11.41 13.82
CA THR A 253 14.72 -12.74 13.29
C THR A 253 15.87 -13.75 13.37
N HIS A 254 17.12 -13.33 13.17
CA HIS A 254 18.26 -14.26 13.24
C HIS A 254 18.89 -14.42 14.63
N THR A 255 18.43 -13.67 15.62
CA THR A 255 18.92 -13.74 17.02
C THR A 255 17.89 -14.35 17.96
N THR A 256 16.69 -13.77 18.01
CA THR A 256 15.58 -14.24 18.86
C THR A 256 14.48 -14.94 18.08
N TYR A 257 14.46 -14.78 16.75
CA TYR A 257 13.50 -15.38 15.82
C TYR A 257 12.06 -14.92 15.95
N ASP A 258 11.58 -14.55 17.13
CA ASP A 258 10.16 -14.30 17.33
C ASP A 258 9.64 -12.95 16.78
N GLY A 259 8.30 -12.83 16.77
CA GLY A 259 7.56 -11.61 16.51
C GLY A 259 6.50 -11.33 17.59
N ILE A 260 5.76 -10.23 17.46
CA ILE A 260 4.69 -9.88 18.43
C ILE A 260 3.48 -10.82 18.36
N ALA A 261 3.45 -11.74 17.39
CA ALA A 261 2.42 -12.78 17.29
C ALA A 261 2.40 -13.74 18.47
N GLN A 262 3.45 -13.81 19.30
CA GLN A 262 3.38 -14.57 20.56
C GLN A 262 2.36 -14.03 21.53
N ASP A 263 2.01 -12.75 21.40
CA ASP A 263 1.14 -12.06 22.36
C ASP A 263 -0.16 -11.60 21.71
N THR A 264 -0.35 -11.84 20.40
CA THR A 264 -1.50 -11.31 19.66
C THR A 264 -2.06 -12.30 18.62
N PRO A 265 -3.40 -12.41 18.47
CA PRO A 265 -4.02 -13.28 17.48
C PRO A 265 -3.81 -12.75 16.06
N VAL A 266 -3.73 -13.62 15.05
CA VAL A 266 -3.49 -13.18 13.65
C VAL A 266 -4.56 -12.23 13.11
N ALA A 267 -5.80 -12.39 13.59
CA ALA A 267 -6.94 -11.62 13.14
C ALA A 267 -6.74 -10.11 13.39
N THR A 268 -5.91 -9.73 14.34
CA THR A 268 -5.61 -8.32 14.64
C THR A 268 -4.73 -7.72 13.56
N SER A 269 -3.68 -8.43 13.14
CA SER A 269 -2.82 -8.00 12.04
C SER A 269 -3.59 -8.00 10.72
N GLN A 270 -4.33 -9.06 10.41
CA GLN A 270 -5.20 -9.11 9.22
C GLN A 270 -6.29 -8.01 9.24
N GLY A 271 -6.88 -7.76 10.40
CA GLY A 271 -7.86 -6.69 10.61
C GLY A 271 -7.26 -5.30 10.36
N SER A 272 -6.00 -5.08 10.74
CA SER A 272 -5.30 -3.81 10.51
C SER A 272 -5.09 -3.52 9.02
N VAL A 273 -4.66 -4.52 8.23
CA VAL A 273 -4.48 -4.40 6.78
C VAL A 273 -5.84 -4.26 6.08
N THR A 274 -6.85 -4.99 6.54
CA THR A 274 -8.22 -4.85 6.01
C THR A 274 -8.75 -3.44 6.26
N MET A 275 -8.58 -2.89 7.46
CA MET A 275 -8.92 -1.50 7.78
C MET A 275 -8.21 -0.51 6.86
N LEU A 276 -6.92 -0.71 6.57
CA LEU A 276 -6.18 0.10 5.59
C LEU A 276 -6.86 0.08 4.21
N LEU A 277 -7.22 -1.10 3.69
CA LEU A 277 -7.94 -1.21 2.41
C LEU A 277 -9.30 -0.49 2.44
N MET A 278 -10.02 -0.53 3.57
CA MET A 278 -11.29 0.17 3.73
C MET A 278 -11.12 1.69 3.68
N LEU A 279 -10.07 2.20 4.32
CA LEU A 279 -9.75 3.63 4.28
C LEU A 279 -9.34 4.07 2.86
N ILE A 280 -8.64 3.23 2.10
CA ILE A 280 -8.35 3.50 0.68
C ILE A 280 -9.66 3.66 -0.10
N LEU A 281 -10.65 2.76 0.09
CA LEU A 281 -11.96 2.89 -0.56
C LEU A 281 -12.64 4.22 -0.21
N ILE A 282 -12.63 4.64 1.06
CA ILE A 282 -13.18 5.94 1.49
C ILE A 282 -12.44 7.11 0.82
N MET A 283 -11.12 7.04 0.70
CA MET A 283 -10.34 8.11 0.08
C MET A 283 -10.50 8.18 -1.43
N GLU A 284 -10.58 7.04 -2.11
CA GLU A 284 -10.45 6.94 -3.56
C GLU A 284 -11.79 6.88 -4.30
N TYR A 285 -12.91 6.61 -3.61
CA TYR A 285 -14.18 6.44 -4.31
C TYR A 285 -14.59 7.67 -5.13
N ARG A 286 -14.21 8.88 -4.71
CA ARG A 286 -14.52 10.10 -5.47
C ARG A 286 -13.80 10.15 -6.81
N ASP A 287 -12.63 9.53 -6.92
CA ASP A 287 -11.81 9.60 -8.13
C ASP A 287 -12.09 8.42 -9.08
N ARG A 288 -12.33 7.21 -8.54
CA ARG A 288 -12.55 5.99 -9.33
C ARG A 288 -13.93 5.34 -9.20
N GLY A 289 -14.80 5.82 -8.31
CA GLY A 289 -16.09 5.19 -8.01
C GLY A 289 -16.01 4.07 -6.97
N ILE A 290 -17.17 3.58 -6.54
CA ILE A 290 -17.30 2.39 -5.68
C ILE A 290 -17.66 1.13 -6.47
N ALA A 291 -18.23 1.27 -7.67
CA ALA A 291 -18.54 0.17 -8.58
C ALA A 291 -18.52 0.67 -10.04
N PHE A 292 -17.86 -0.09 -10.92
CA PHE A 292 -17.84 0.12 -12.38
C PHE A 292 -17.46 1.55 -12.82
N GLY A 293 -16.57 2.21 -12.07
CA GLY A 293 -16.14 3.57 -12.38
C GLY A 293 -17.15 4.65 -11.98
N TRP A 294 -18.06 4.37 -11.04
CA TRP A 294 -19.16 5.27 -10.63
C TRP A 294 -19.51 5.12 -9.13
N PRO A 295 -20.03 6.16 -8.45
CA PRO A 295 -20.09 7.57 -8.87
C PRO A 295 -18.73 8.27 -8.72
N THR A 296 -18.38 9.20 -9.62
CA THR A 296 -17.10 9.93 -9.60
C THR A 296 -17.28 11.44 -9.54
N ALA A 297 -16.24 12.16 -9.11
CA ALA A 297 -16.21 13.62 -9.02
C ALA A 297 -16.36 14.30 -10.40
N SER A 298 -15.91 13.65 -11.46
CA SER A 298 -16.03 14.13 -12.84
C SER A 298 -17.44 14.06 -13.40
N ASP A 299 -18.31 13.23 -12.82
CA ASP A 299 -19.69 13.08 -13.28
C ASP A 299 -20.60 14.12 -12.63
N LYS A 300 -21.09 15.06 -13.44
CA LYS A 300 -21.92 16.19 -13.00
C LYS A 300 -23.43 15.93 -13.13
N GLY A 301 -23.85 14.72 -13.53
CA GLY A 301 -25.28 14.38 -13.60
C GLY A 301 -25.98 14.60 -12.26
N ALA A 302 -27.25 15.01 -12.30
CA ALA A 302 -28.04 15.32 -11.09
C ALA A 302 -28.13 14.11 -10.15
N PHE A 303 -28.46 12.93 -10.68
CA PHE A 303 -28.52 11.67 -9.93
C PHE A 303 -27.17 11.29 -9.32
N THR A 304 -26.08 11.35 -10.10
CA THR A 304 -24.72 11.08 -9.58
C THR A 304 -24.32 12.05 -8.49
N SER A 305 -24.69 13.33 -8.63
CA SER A 305 -24.42 14.35 -7.63
C SER A 305 -25.17 14.10 -6.33
N ALA A 306 -26.41 13.63 -6.40
CA ALA A 306 -27.20 13.26 -5.24
C ALA A 306 -26.64 12.03 -4.50
N LEU A 307 -26.07 11.05 -5.22
CA LEU A 307 -25.48 9.86 -4.60
C LEU A 307 -24.08 10.12 -4.00
N ARG A 308 -23.39 11.19 -4.40
CA ARG A 308 -22.05 11.49 -3.88
C ARG A 308 -22.13 11.91 -2.42
N LEU A 309 -21.32 11.24 -1.60
CA LEU A 309 -21.20 11.54 -0.18
C LEU A 309 -20.48 12.89 0.06
N ASP A 310 -20.68 13.46 1.24
CA ASP A 310 -20.04 14.71 1.70
C ASP A 310 -18.51 14.58 1.60
N PRO A 311 -17.80 15.55 1.01
CA PRO A 311 -16.34 15.53 0.96
C PRO A 311 -15.66 15.67 2.34
N ALA A 312 -16.32 16.18 3.39
CA ALA A 312 -15.67 16.43 4.67
C ALA A 312 -15.09 15.17 5.34
N PRO A 313 -15.84 14.05 5.49
CA PRO A 313 -15.27 12.77 5.92
C PRO A 313 -14.10 12.29 5.05
N VAL A 314 -14.23 12.40 3.72
CA VAL A 314 -13.19 11.97 2.78
C VAL A 314 -11.90 12.76 2.97
N ASN A 315 -12.02 14.07 3.16
CA ASN A 315 -10.89 14.97 3.38
C ASN A 315 -10.23 14.72 4.74
N LEU A 316 -11.01 14.37 5.77
CA LEU A 316 -10.46 13.94 7.06
C LEU A 316 -9.57 12.72 6.89
N VAL A 317 -10.09 11.66 6.25
CA VAL A 317 -9.31 10.44 6.00
C VAL A 317 -8.09 10.74 5.13
N ARG A 318 -8.24 11.45 4.00
CA ARG A 318 -7.11 11.83 3.13
C ARG A 318 -6.01 12.60 3.85
N ARG A 319 -6.34 13.41 4.85
CA ARG A 319 -5.36 14.21 5.60
C ARG A 319 -4.59 13.40 6.64
N TYR A 320 -5.22 12.40 7.27
CA TYR A 320 -4.66 11.68 8.42
C TYR A 320 -4.39 10.19 8.19
N HIS A 321 -4.73 9.63 7.03
CA HIS A 321 -4.54 8.21 6.71
C HIS A 321 -3.12 7.71 6.98
N GLY A 322 -2.10 8.56 6.79
CA GLY A 322 -0.70 8.21 7.03
C GLY A 322 -0.45 7.63 8.42
N TYR A 323 -1.15 8.11 9.46
CA TYR A 323 -0.99 7.59 10.82
C TYR A 323 -1.55 6.15 10.95
N ALA A 324 -2.76 5.92 10.44
CA ALA A 324 -3.40 4.61 10.47
C ALA A 324 -2.67 3.59 9.55
N PHE A 325 -2.17 4.05 8.39
CA PHE A 325 -1.48 3.21 7.42
C PHE A 325 -0.12 2.80 7.93
N ALA A 326 0.62 3.75 8.52
CA ALA A 326 1.86 3.45 9.22
C ALA A 326 1.63 2.44 10.34
N TRP A 327 0.56 2.59 11.13
CA TRP A 327 0.23 1.63 12.18
C TRP A 327 -0.04 0.23 11.65
N ALA A 328 -0.95 0.08 10.68
CA ALA A 328 -1.27 -1.23 10.11
C ALA A 328 -0.02 -1.90 9.50
N ALA A 329 0.81 -1.14 8.79
CA ALA A 329 2.03 -1.64 8.17
C ALA A 329 3.10 -2.03 9.20
N VAL A 330 3.40 -1.18 10.20
CA VAL A 330 4.41 -1.44 11.23
C VAL A 330 3.96 -2.55 12.19
N TYR A 331 2.69 -2.60 12.56
CA TYR A 331 2.13 -3.68 13.38
C TYR A 331 2.26 -5.03 12.69
N THR A 332 1.91 -5.10 11.40
CA THR A 332 2.06 -6.32 10.59
C THR A 332 3.53 -6.66 10.33
N PHE A 333 4.36 -5.66 10.09
CA PHE A 333 5.81 -5.84 9.89
C PHE A 333 6.46 -6.55 11.08
N TRP A 334 6.17 -6.14 12.32
CA TRP A 334 6.70 -6.80 13.52
C TRP A 334 5.91 -8.03 13.98
N TYR A 335 4.78 -8.36 13.32
CA TYR A 335 3.90 -9.46 13.71
C TYR A 335 4.62 -10.81 13.69
N HIS A 336 5.33 -11.12 12.61
CA HIS A 336 5.96 -12.41 12.38
C HIS A 336 7.49 -12.29 12.19
N PRO A 337 8.25 -13.39 12.39
CA PRO A 337 9.62 -13.52 11.88
C PRO A 337 9.74 -13.26 10.38
N MET A 338 10.96 -13.01 9.90
CA MET A 338 11.30 -13.11 8.47
C MET A 338 11.58 -14.55 8.05
N GLU A 339 10.53 -15.33 7.98
CA GLU A 339 10.57 -16.68 7.40
C GLU A 339 10.82 -16.63 5.88
N ASN A 340 11.55 -17.61 5.37
CA ASN A 340 11.83 -17.75 3.94
C ASN A 340 10.77 -18.59 3.20
N THR A 341 9.51 -18.45 3.59
CA THR A 341 8.39 -18.97 2.81
C THR A 341 7.84 -17.91 1.87
N MET A 342 7.27 -18.31 0.74
CA MET A 342 6.71 -17.36 -0.22
C MET A 342 5.60 -16.49 0.37
N GLY A 343 4.77 -17.01 1.28
CA GLY A 343 3.73 -16.23 1.96
C GLY A 343 4.32 -15.08 2.78
N HIS A 344 5.36 -15.35 3.58
CA HIS A 344 6.05 -14.33 4.36
C HIS A 344 6.81 -13.34 3.46
N ALA A 345 7.50 -13.83 2.42
CA ALA A 345 8.22 -12.98 1.48
C ALA A 345 7.29 -11.99 0.75
N LEU A 346 6.13 -12.45 0.26
CA LEU A 346 5.14 -11.57 -0.36
C LEU A 346 4.52 -10.61 0.66
N GLY A 347 4.32 -11.03 1.91
CA GLY A 347 3.81 -10.15 2.97
C GLY A 347 4.78 -9.04 3.34
N LEU A 348 6.07 -9.38 3.53
CA LEU A 348 7.15 -8.43 3.79
C LEU A 348 7.40 -7.50 2.61
N THR A 349 7.29 -8.00 1.38
CA THR A 349 7.32 -7.16 0.18
C THR A 349 6.19 -6.13 0.19
N TYR A 350 5.00 -6.54 0.62
CA TYR A 350 3.86 -5.63 0.68
C TYR A 350 4.04 -4.53 1.73
N THR A 351 4.39 -4.91 2.97
CA THR A 351 4.63 -3.95 4.05
C THR A 351 5.78 -3.01 3.68
N PHE A 352 6.84 -3.51 3.05
CA PHE A 352 7.93 -2.68 2.51
C PHE A 352 7.41 -1.60 1.54
N ILE A 353 6.61 -1.98 0.55
CA ILE A 353 6.14 -1.04 -0.48
C ILE A 353 5.16 -0.02 0.10
N ILE A 354 4.33 -0.39 1.08
CA ILE A 354 3.48 0.56 1.83
C ILE A 354 4.36 1.57 2.59
N LEU A 355 5.36 1.11 3.34
CA LEU A 355 6.26 1.97 4.11
C LEU A 355 7.11 2.87 3.18
N LEU A 356 7.55 2.36 2.04
CA LEU A 356 8.22 3.14 1.00
C LEU A 356 7.29 4.24 0.44
N GLN A 357 6.05 3.90 0.10
CA GLN A 357 5.07 4.88 -0.35
C GLN A 357 4.81 5.95 0.74
N GLY A 358 4.75 5.54 2.01
CA GLY A 358 4.65 6.44 3.16
C GLY A 358 5.86 7.37 3.29
N SER A 359 7.07 6.86 3.08
CA SER A 359 8.33 7.63 3.11
C SER A 359 8.38 8.73 2.07
N LEU A 360 7.70 8.51 0.95
CA LEU A 360 7.59 9.44 -0.17
C LEU A 360 6.43 10.45 0.01
N MET A 361 5.88 10.61 1.22
CA MET A 361 4.83 11.59 1.53
C MET A 361 5.11 12.98 0.93
N TYR A 362 4.07 13.64 0.44
CA TYR A 362 4.15 14.94 -0.26
C TYR A 362 5.00 14.95 -1.55
N THR A 363 5.33 13.79 -2.13
CA THR A 363 5.96 13.70 -3.46
C THR A 363 4.98 13.28 -4.55
N ASN A 364 5.36 13.46 -5.82
CA ASN A 364 4.60 12.95 -6.96
C ASN A 364 4.58 11.42 -6.97
N MET A 365 5.69 10.78 -6.58
CA MET A 365 5.80 9.33 -6.51
C MET A 365 4.79 8.70 -5.52
N HIS A 366 4.48 9.37 -4.40
CA HIS A 366 3.44 8.91 -3.46
C HIS A 366 2.04 8.84 -4.10
N LEU A 367 1.75 9.71 -5.06
CA LEU A 367 0.50 9.74 -5.81
C LEU A 367 0.51 8.85 -7.05
N ASN A 368 1.62 8.17 -7.35
CA ASN A 368 1.77 7.39 -8.56
C ASN A 368 0.69 6.30 -8.63
N ARG A 369 -0.13 6.38 -9.68
CA ARG A 369 -1.30 5.52 -9.86
C ARG A 369 -0.95 4.04 -9.97
N PHE A 370 0.22 3.71 -10.53
CA PHE A 370 0.64 2.33 -10.73
C PHE A 370 1.12 1.71 -9.42
N VAL A 371 1.88 2.44 -8.61
CA VAL A 371 2.27 1.98 -7.26
C VAL A 371 1.05 1.82 -6.37
N ARG A 372 0.10 2.76 -6.45
CA ARG A 372 -1.17 2.66 -5.73
C ARG A 372 -1.97 1.42 -6.16
N LEU A 373 -2.16 1.22 -7.46
CA LEU A 373 -2.87 0.04 -7.98
C LEU A 373 -2.17 -1.25 -7.59
N PHE A 374 -0.84 -1.29 -7.67
CA PHE A 374 -0.03 -2.42 -7.25
C PHE A 374 -0.31 -2.76 -5.78
N ASN A 375 -0.19 -1.78 -4.87
CA ASN A 375 -0.47 -1.97 -3.44
C ASN A 375 -1.89 -2.48 -3.21
N GLU A 376 -2.89 -1.92 -3.88
CA GLU A 376 -4.29 -2.33 -3.73
C GLU A 376 -4.60 -3.72 -4.32
N SER A 377 -3.78 -4.22 -5.24
CA SER A 377 -3.96 -5.51 -5.91
C SER A 377 -3.14 -6.64 -5.31
N TRP A 378 -2.07 -6.32 -4.59
CA TRP A 378 -1.11 -7.30 -4.06
C TRP A 378 -1.78 -8.35 -3.15
N VAL A 379 -2.81 -7.94 -2.41
CA VAL A 379 -3.60 -8.83 -1.55
C VAL A 379 -4.24 -10.01 -2.30
N ILE A 380 -4.54 -9.88 -3.59
CA ILE A 380 -5.11 -10.96 -4.41
C ILE A 380 -4.13 -12.14 -4.48
N VAL A 381 -2.85 -11.84 -4.68
CA VAL A 381 -1.78 -12.84 -4.80
C VAL A 381 -1.33 -13.28 -3.42
N HIS A 382 -0.96 -12.34 -2.56
CA HIS A 382 -0.41 -12.62 -1.24
C HIS A 382 -1.45 -13.29 -0.32
N GLY A 383 -2.67 -12.77 -0.25
CA GLY A 383 -3.74 -13.32 0.60
C GLY A 383 -4.14 -14.73 0.17
N GLY A 384 -4.27 -14.95 -1.13
CA GLY A 384 -4.49 -16.29 -1.71
C GLY A 384 -3.37 -17.27 -1.37
N LEU A 385 -2.11 -16.86 -1.57
CA LEU A 385 -0.95 -17.71 -1.33
C LEU A 385 -0.77 -18.06 0.15
N VAL A 386 -0.89 -17.10 1.05
CA VAL A 386 -0.79 -17.37 2.50
C VAL A 386 -1.90 -18.32 2.92
N ALA A 387 -3.15 -18.05 2.52
CA ALA A 387 -4.29 -18.92 2.86
C ALA A 387 -4.13 -20.34 2.30
N PHE A 388 -3.48 -20.49 1.14
CA PHE A 388 -3.13 -21.78 0.57
C PHE A 388 -2.03 -22.49 1.38
N GLN A 389 -0.94 -21.79 1.73
CA GLN A 389 0.18 -22.34 2.52
C GLN A 389 -0.19 -22.67 3.97
N THR A 390 -1.17 -21.96 4.53
CA THR A 390 -1.75 -22.26 5.85
C THR A 390 -2.90 -23.27 5.75
N GLY A 391 -3.21 -23.80 4.58
CA GLY A 391 -4.22 -24.86 4.39
C GLY A 391 -3.65 -26.25 4.70
N GLY A 392 -4.52 -27.19 5.04
CA GLY A 392 -4.13 -28.60 5.30
C GLY A 392 -3.67 -29.34 4.02
N PRO A 393 -2.67 -30.24 4.10
CA PRO A 393 -2.17 -31.00 2.94
C PRO A 393 -3.23 -31.87 2.24
N SER A 394 -4.17 -32.42 3.01
CA SER A 394 -5.27 -33.27 2.50
C SER A 394 -6.34 -32.51 1.72
N GLN A 395 -6.30 -31.17 1.71
CA GLN A 395 -7.36 -30.34 1.13
C GLN A 395 -6.92 -29.60 -0.14
N TRP A 396 -5.73 -29.84 -0.71
CA TRP A 396 -5.20 -29.02 -1.81
C TRP A 396 -5.26 -27.51 -1.47
N GLY A 397 -5.01 -27.17 -0.19
CA GLY A 397 -5.16 -25.81 0.37
C GLY A 397 -6.60 -25.38 0.71
N THR A 398 -7.64 -26.17 0.45
CA THR A 398 -9.03 -25.70 0.55
C THR A 398 -9.60 -25.67 1.98
N LYS A 399 -9.59 -24.46 2.58
CA LYS A 399 -10.80 -23.86 3.19
C LYS A 399 -10.89 -22.35 2.96
N LEU A 400 -9.79 -21.62 2.83
CA LEU A 400 -9.86 -20.15 2.80
C LEU A 400 -9.18 -19.49 1.58
N TRP A 401 -8.29 -20.16 0.87
CA TRP A 401 -7.62 -19.52 -0.29
C TRP A 401 -8.58 -19.01 -1.37
N PRO A 402 -9.73 -19.66 -1.68
CA PRO A 402 -10.65 -19.16 -2.70
C PRO A 402 -11.25 -17.80 -2.30
N ILE A 403 -11.75 -17.65 -1.06
CA ILE A 403 -12.30 -16.38 -0.57
C ILE A 403 -11.23 -15.26 -0.55
N PHE A 404 -9.99 -15.58 -0.18
CA PHE A 404 -8.88 -14.61 -0.15
C PHE A 404 -8.27 -14.29 -1.52
N THR A 405 -8.61 -15.04 -2.58
CA THR A 405 -8.16 -14.76 -3.95
C THR A 405 -9.30 -14.13 -4.76
N PHE A 406 -10.44 -14.82 -4.84
CA PHE A 406 -11.57 -14.39 -5.66
C PHE A 406 -12.35 -13.23 -5.05
N GLY A 407 -12.42 -13.11 -3.73
CA GLY A 407 -13.04 -11.98 -3.05
C GLY A 407 -12.35 -10.64 -3.37
N PRO A 408 -11.04 -10.50 -3.08
CA PRO A 408 -10.29 -9.31 -3.47
C PRO A 408 -10.18 -9.13 -4.98
N GLY A 409 -10.10 -10.22 -5.75
CA GLY A 409 -10.15 -10.17 -7.22
C GLY A 409 -11.44 -9.53 -7.73
N MET A 410 -12.59 -9.90 -7.15
CA MET A 410 -13.88 -9.31 -7.51
C MET A 410 -13.90 -7.81 -7.18
N MET A 411 -13.35 -7.40 -6.03
CA MET A 411 -13.19 -5.97 -5.69
C MET A 411 -12.29 -5.24 -6.70
N PHE A 412 -11.21 -5.87 -7.15
CA PHE A 412 -10.30 -5.27 -8.12
C PHE A 412 -10.99 -5.02 -9.47
N PHE A 413 -11.63 -6.03 -10.05
CA PHE A 413 -12.26 -5.93 -11.37
C PHE A 413 -13.56 -5.11 -11.36
N SER A 414 -14.24 -4.99 -10.22
CA SER A 414 -15.44 -4.15 -10.07
C SER A 414 -15.14 -2.71 -9.63
N CYS A 415 -14.01 -2.43 -8.98
CA CYS A 415 -13.73 -1.12 -8.38
C CYS A 415 -12.31 -0.60 -8.62
N HIS A 416 -11.25 -1.35 -8.27
CA HIS A 416 -9.89 -0.79 -8.24
C HIS A 416 -9.32 -0.49 -9.63
N ILE A 417 -9.66 -1.32 -10.62
CA ILE A 417 -9.12 -1.22 -12.00
C ILE A 417 -9.44 0.14 -12.67
N PHE A 418 -10.50 0.83 -12.22
CA PHE A 418 -10.91 2.14 -12.71
C PHE A 418 -10.00 3.30 -12.29
N ILE A 419 -8.95 3.05 -11.49
CA ILE A 419 -7.86 4.00 -11.31
C ILE A 419 -7.11 4.27 -12.63
N LEU A 420 -7.10 3.30 -13.55
CA LEU A 420 -6.47 3.43 -14.86
C LEU A 420 -7.35 4.28 -15.79
N PRO A 421 -6.80 5.33 -16.44
CA PRO A 421 -7.57 6.21 -17.33
C PRO A 421 -8.25 5.47 -18.49
N PHE A 422 -7.65 4.38 -18.96
CA PHE A 422 -8.19 3.55 -20.04
C PHE A 422 -9.65 3.14 -19.76
N TRP A 423 -9.91 2.49 -18.62
CA TRP A 423 -11.25 2.01 -18.25
C TRP A 423 -12.27 3.14 -18.04
N ARG A 424 -11.78 4.33 -17.64
CA ARG A 424 -12.63 5.52 -17.45
C ARG A 424 -12.98 6.23 -18.75
N ARG A 425 -12.18 6.06 -19.81
CA ARG A 425 -12.50 6.61 -21.14
C ARG A 425 -13.56 5.81 -21.87
N LEU A 426 -13.73 4.53 -21.51
CA LEU A 426 -14.75 3.67 -22.08
C LEU A 426 -16.18 4.08 -21.63
N PRO A 427 -17.21 3.85 -22.47
CA PRO A 427 -18.62 4.05 -22.11
C PRO A 427 -19.00 3.28 -20.85
N ARG A 428 -19.90 3.83 -20.01
CA ARG A 428 -20.29 3.18 -18.74
C ARG A 428 -20.86 1.78 -18.94
N VAL A 429 -21.60 1.58 -20.03
CA VAL A 429 -22.21 0.31 -20.38
C VAL A 429 -21.21 -0.81 -20.62
N VAL A 430 -19.93 -0.54 -20.92
CA VAL A 430 -18.92 -1.61 -21.09
C VAL A 430 -18.03 -1.79 -19.87
N ARG A 431 -18.18 -0.96 -18.83
CA ARG A 431 -17.33 -1.02 -17.64
C ARG A 431 -17.61 -2.23 -16.76
N PHE A 432 -18.74 -2.92 -16.94
CA PHE A 432 -18.99 -4.16 -16.22
C PHE A 432 -18.23 -5.36 -16.82
N LEU A 433 -17.75 -5.26 -18.07
CA LEU A 433 -17.14 -6.39 -18.79
C LEU A 433 -15.95 -7.04 -18.06
N PRO A 434 -15.01 -6.30 -17.42
CA PRO A 434 -13.91 -6.92 -16.69
C PRO A 434 -14.39 -7.77 -15.52
N ALA A 435 -15.40 -7.28 -14.79
CA ALA A 435 -16.00 -8.01 -13.69
C ALA A 435 -16.80 -9.22 -14.18
N ALA A 436 -17.51 -9.10 -15.31
CA ALA A 436 -18.22 -10.24 -15.92
C ALA A 436 -17.25 -11.32 -16.39
N ALA A 437 -16.15 -10.95 -17.05
CA ALA A 437 -15.11 -11.89 -17.47
C ALA A 437 -14.46 -12.57 -16.26
N PHE A 438 -14.15 -11.83 -15.20
CA PHE A 438 -13.63 -12.41 -13.96
C PHE A 438 -14.66 -13.33 -13.28
N LEU A 439 -15.95 -12.97 -13.31
CA LEU A 439 -17.02 -13.82 -12.77
C LEU A 439 -17.11 -15.16 -13.52
N SER A 440 -16.91 -15.19 -14.84
CA SER A 440 -16.83 -16.43 -15.60
C SER A 440 -15.66 -17.32 -15.14
N VAL A 441 -14.51 -16.72 -14.84
CA VAL A 441 -13.37 -17.43 -14.23
C VAL A 441 -13.72 -17.97 -12.85
N CYS A 442 -14.42 -17.19 -12.02
CA CYS A 442 -14.90 -17.66 -10.71
C CYS A 442 -15.89 -18.81 -10.86
N VAL A 443 -16.86 -18.75 -11.77
CA VAL A 443 -17.83 -19.84 -12.02
C VAL A 443 -17.09 -21.11 -12.44
N TRP A 444 -16.12 -20.98 -13.34
CA TRP A 444 -15.27 -22.09 -13.74
C TRP A 444 -14.47 -22.65 -12.56
N ALA A 445 -13.81 -21.81 -11.76
CA ALA A 445 -13.00 -22.28 -10.62
C ALA A 445 -13.87 -22.98 -9.56
N TYR A 446 -14.99 -22.35 -9.18
CA TYR A 446 -15.89 -22.89 -8.15
C TYR A 446 -16.71 -24.10 -8.61
N SER A 447 -16.74 -24.44 -9.90
CA SER A 447 -17.44 -25.65 -10.38
C SER A 447 -16.71 -26.95 -10.00
N TRP A 448 -15.41 -26.87 -9.69
CA TRP A 448 -14.58 -28.03 -9.35
C TRP A 448 -13.77 -27.86 -8.05
N ILE A 449 -13.86 -26.72 -7.36
CA ILE A 449 -13.28 -26.51 -6.02
C ILE A 449 -14.32 -26.90 -4.95
N PRO A 450 -14.15 -28.03 -4.24
CA PRO A 450 -15.10 -28.46 -3.21
C PRO A 450 -15.03 -27.60 -1.92
N ASP A 451 -16.10 -27.67 -1.12
CA ASP A 451 -16.12 -27.19 0.27
C ASP A 451 -15.49 -28.18 1.24
N ALA A 452 -15.42 -27.79 2.52
CA ALA A 452 -14.87 -28.63 3.58
C ALA A 452 -15.58 -30.00 3.73
N ASN A 453 -16.79 -30.12 3.18
CA ASN A 453 -17.64 -31.31 3.20
C ASN A 453 -17.76 -31.97 1.81
N GLY A 454 -16.99 -31.52 0.81
CA GLY A 454 -17.04 -32.05 -0.57
C GLY A 454 -18.12 -31.44 -1.48
N ASN A 455 -18.92 -30.47 -1.01
CA ASN A 455 -19.97 -29.87 -1.84
C ASN A 455 -19.41 -28.76 -2.76
N PRO A 456 -19.89 -28.66 -4.01
CA PRO A 456 -19.41 -27.66 -4.97
C PRO A 456 -19.95 -26.23 -4.71
N THR A 457 -20.88 -26.02 -3.77
CA THR A 457 -21.60 -24.75 -3.65
C THR A 457 -20.95 -23.76 -2.67
N ARG A 458 -19.83 -23.15 -3.07
CA ARG A 458 -19.13 -22.09 -2.30
C ARG A 458 -19.14 -20.71 -2.93
N PHE A 459 -19.88 -20.56 -4.03
CA PHE A 459 -19.87 -19.34 -4.85
C PHE A 459 -20.17 -18.04 -4.09
N LYS A 460 -20.83 -18.14 -2.92
CA LYS A 460 -21.05 -17.02 -2.00
C LYS A 460 -19.78 -16.27 -1.60
N GLU A 461 -18.64 -16.96 -1.53
CA GLU A 461 -17.35 -16.37 -1.16
C GLU A 461 -16.88 -15.26 -2.11
N VAL A 462 -17.28 -15.30 -3.39
CA VAL A 462 -16.92 -14.30 -4.39
C VAL A 462 -17.50 -12.92 -4.04
N TYR A 463 -18.70 -12.86 -3.47
CA TYR A 463 -19.37 -11.60 -3.15
C TYR A 463 -19.38 -11.25 -1.65
N LEU A 464 -19.08 -12.20 -0.76
CA LEU A 464 -19.01 -11.93 0.69
C LEU A 464 -17.98 -10.85 1.02
N MET A 465 -16.79 -10.93 0.43
CA MET A 465 -15.72 -9.97 0.71
C MET A 465 -16.05 -8.58 0.13
N PRO A 466 -16.49 -8.43 -1.13
CA PRO A 466 -17.01 -7.16 -1.62
C PRO A 466 -18.14 -6.55 -0.78
N ALA A 467 -19.10 -7.35 -0.34
CA ALA A 467 -20.19 -6.89 0.52
C ALA A 467 -19.67 -6.40 1.88
N PHE A 468 -18.74 -7.14 2.50
CA PHE A 468 -18.08 -6.73 3.73
C PHE A 468 -17.32 -5.40 3.55
N HIS A 469 -16.63 -5.21 2.43
CA HIS A 469 -15.90 -3.97 2.15
C HIS A 469 -16.84 -2.77 2.05
N LEU A 470 -17.98 -2.94 1.36
CA LEU A 470 -18.99 -1.89 1.24
C LEU A 470 -19.62 -1.56 2.60
N MET A 471 -19.90 -2.58 3.42
CA MET A 471 -20.40 -2.38 4.79
C MET A 471 -19.40 -1.58 5.63
N CYS A 472 -18.12 -1.94 5.62
CA CYS A 472 -17.07 -1.22 6.34
C CYS A 472 -16.87 0.21 5.81
N PHE A 473 -17.00 0.42 4.49
CA PHE A 473 -16.99 1.75 3.89
C PHE A 473 -18.13 2.63 4.45
N ILE A 474 -19.37 2.12 4.46
CA ILE A 474 -20.54 2.84 4.99
C ILE A 474 -20.34 3.12 6.49
N TYR A 475 -19.89 2.12 7.24
CA TYR A 475 -19.64 2.23 8.67
C TYR A 475 -18.57 3.29 9.01
N GLY A 476 -17.39 3.22 8.39
CA GLY A 476 -16.30 4.19 8.62
C GLY A 476 -16.67 5.61 8.17
N TYR A 477 -17.37 5.73 7.04
CA TYR A 477 -17.91 7.02 6.58
C TYR A 477 -18.97 7.58 7.54
N GLY A 478 -19.88 6.72 8.02
CA GLY A 478 -20.92 7.10 8.97
C GLY A 478 -20.36 7.62 10.29
N ILE A 479 -19.38 6.91 10.87
CA ILE A 479 -18.69 7.34 12.10
C ILE A 479 -17.98 8.66 11.90
N SER A 480 -17.20 8.82 10.84
CA SER A 480 -16.48 10.07 10.58
C SER A 480 -17.43 11.24 10.39
N ARG A 481 -18.58 11.04 9.71
CA ARG A 481 -19.63 12.06 9.61
C ARG A 481 -20.25 12.40 10.97
N ALA A 482 -20.55 11.40 11.79
CA ALA A 482 -21.10 11.60 13.13
C ALA A 482 -20.13 12.36 14.04
N LEU A 483 -18.85 11.98 14.05
CA LEU A 483 -17.82 12.67 14.83
C LEU A 483 -17.61 14.11 14.37
N LEU A 484 -17.58 14.37 13.07
CA LEU A 484 -17.50 15.73 12.53
C LEU A 484 -18.75 16.57 12.84
N PHE A 485 -19.93 15.93 12.86
CA PHE A 485 -21.17 16.58 13.28
C PHE A 485 -21.11 16.95 14.76
N ILE A 486 -20.70 16.02 15.62
CA ILE A 486 -20.50 16.23 17.06
C ILE A 486 -19.50 17.35 17.29
N GLU A 487 -18.34 17.32 16.63
CA GLU A 487 -17.31 18.37 16.69
C GLU A 487 -17.90 19.74 16.33
N LYS A 488 -18.64 19.83 15.22
CA LYS A 488 -19.26 21.10 14.77
C LYS A 488 -20.29 21.66 15.74
N HIS A 489 -21.04 20.81 16.45
CA HIS A 489 -22.14 21.23 17.33
C HIS A 489 -21.68 21.43 18.79
N LEU A 490 -20.81 20.57 19.32
CA LEU A 490 -20.26 20.70 20.68
C LEU A 490 -19.22 21.84 20.78
N LEU A 491 -18.44 22.08 19.72
CA LEU A 491 -17.41 23.13 19.72
C LEU A 491 -17.89 24.43 19.07
N ARG A 492 -19.20 24.58 18.83
CA ARG A 492 -19.81 25.71 18.12
C ARG A 492 -19.56 27.07 18.80
N GLU A 493 -19.38 27.07 20.12
CA GLU A 493 -19.04 28.27 20.89
C GLU A 493 -17.53 28.54 20.98
N GLN A 494 -16.68 27.50 21.04
CA GLN A 494 -15.22 27.67 21.06
C GLN A 494 -14.60 27.99 19.69
N LEU A 495 -15.23 27.57 18.59
CA LEU A 495 -14.70 27.77 17.23
C LEU A 495 -14.71 29.23 16.74
N LYS A 496 -15.48 30.12 17.40
CA LYS A 496 -15.45 31.56 17.09
C LYS A 496 -14.19 32.26 17.63
N GLU A 497 -13.59 31.77 18.71
CA GLU A 497 -12.33 32.30 19.27
C GLU A 497 -11.09 31.52 18.82
N VAL A 498 -11.21 30.21 18.54
CA VAL A 498 -10.10 29.31 18.17
C VAL A 498 -9.77 29.34 16.67
N ALA A 499 -10.43 30.19 15.88
CA ALA A 499 -10.22 30.24 14.42
C ALA A 499 -8.76 30.51 14.02
N GLU A 500 -7.95 31.14 14.89
CA GLU A 500 -6.61 31.62 14.54
C GLU A 500 -5.43 31.06 15.39
N ALA A 501 -5.66 30.41 16.53
CA ALA A 501 -4.56 29.94 17.40
C ALA A 501 -4.52 28.42 17.54
N THR A 502 -3.37 27.81 17.22
CA THR A 502 -3.07 26.42 17.62
C THR A 502 -3.26 26.26 19.12
N PRO A 503 -3.83 25.14 19.63
CA PRO A 503 -4.04 24.96 21.06
C PRO A 503 -2.73 25.13 21.85
N GLY A 504 -2.81 25.60 23.09
CA GLY A 504 -1.63 25.65 23.97
C GLY A 504 -0.98 24.26 24.12
N LEU A 505 0.34 24.23 24.40
CA LEU A 505 1.14 23.00 24.42
C LEU A 505 0.50 21.87 25.24
N GLY A 506 -0.02 22.16 26.44
CA GLY A 506 -0.69 21.16 27.28
C GLY A 506 -1.90 20.49 26.59
N LYS A 507 -2.75 21.27 25.91
CA LYS A 507 -3.87 20.72 25.13
C LYS A 507 -3.37 19.89 23.95
N GLN A 508 -2.29 20.31 23.28
CA GLN A 508 -1.72 19.53 22.19
C GLN A 508 -1.22 18.16 22.68
N VAL A 509 -0.51 18.12 23.81
CA VAL A 509 -0.07 16.86 24.42
C VAL A 509 -1.26 15.96 24.73
N VAL A 510 -2.35 16.49 25.31
CA VAL A 510 -3.55 15.70 25.61
C VAL A 510 -4.17 15.08 24.35
N TYR A 511 -4.32 15.85 23.27
CA TYR A 511 -4.88 15.31 22.02
C TYR A 511 -3.97 14.26 21.37
N ILE A 512 -2.66 14.49 21.36
CA ILE A 512 -1.68 13.55 20.82
C ILE A 512 -1.67 12.26 21.66
N MET A 513 -1.58 12.38 22.98
CA MET A 513 -1.58 11.23 23.89
C MET A 513 -2.91 10.47 23.85
N SER A 514 -4.04 11.15 23.72
CA SER A 514 -5.34 10.50 23.48
C SER A 514 -5.34 9.71 22.17
N SER A 515 -4.78 10.28 21.10
CA SER A 515 -4.64 9.58 19.82
C SER A 515 -3.72 8.36 19.94
N VAL A 516 -2.57 8.47 20.60
CA VAL A 516 -1.68 7.33 20.88
C VAL A 516 -2.39 6.27 21.74
N GLY A 517 -3.17 6.70 22.74
CA GLY A 517 -3.95 5.85 23.61
C GLY A 517 -4.99 5.01 22.88
N VAL A 518 -5.59 5.52 21.79
CA VAL A 518 -6.48 4.73 20.93
C VAL A 518 -5.76 3.51 20.32
N TYR A 519 -4.57 3.71 19.76
CA TYR A 519 -3.78 2.59 19.21
C TYR A 519 -3.22 1.68 20.31
N GLY A 520 -2.88 2.25 21.46
CA GLY A 520 -2.53 1.49 22.66
C GLY A 520 -3.68 0.58 23.10
N PHE A 521 -4.92 1.06 23.05
CA PHE A 521 -6.12 0.26 23.32
C PHE A 521 -6.31 -0.88 22.32
N PHE A 522 -6.03 -0.66 21.02
CA PHE A 522 -6.09 -1.73 20.02
C PHE A 522 -5.13 -2.88 20.35
N VAL A 523 -3.90 -2.54 20.71
CA VAL A 523 -2.87 -3.51 21.09
C VAL A 523 -3.24 -4.18 22.42
N TRP A 524 -3.68 -3.41 23.41
CA TRP A 524 -4.16 -3.93 24.69
C TRP A 524 -5.28 -4.95 24.49
N LEU A 525 -6.29 -4.62 23.69
CA LEU A 525 -7.41 -5.51 23.40
C LEU A 525 -6.95 -6.79 22.71
N ALA A 526 -6.04 -6.68 21.74
CA ALA A 526 -5.43 -7.83 21.06
C ALA A 526 -4.75 -8.78 22.06
N VAL A 527 -3.93 -8.23 22.95
CA VAL A 527 -3.21 -8.99 23.99
C VAL A 527 -4.18 -9.64 24.97
N HIS A 528 -5.22 -8.94 25.39
CA HIS A 528 -6.20 -9.48 26.33
C HIS A 528 -7.02 -10.62 25.72
N ILE A 529 -7.45 -10.48 24.47
CA ILE A 529 -8.15 -11.55 23.75
C ILE A 529 -7.26 -12.78 23.59
N HIS A 530 -5.97 -12.59 23.32
CA HIS A 530 -5.02 -13.69 23.25
C HIS A 530 -4.91 -14.44 24.58
N TYR A 531 -4.64 -13.74 25.68
CA TYR A 531 -4.44 -14.38 26.98
C TYR A 531 -5.71 -14.92 27.63
N ALA A 532 -6.87 -14.38 27.28
CA ALA A 532 -8.15 -14.95 27.65
C ALA A 532 -8.50 -16.23 26.85
N ASP A 533 -7.68 -16.61 25.87
CA ASP A 533 -7.89 -17.73 24.94
C ASP A 533 -9.32 -17.78 24.39
N LEU A 534 -9.84 -16.66 23.90
CA LEU A 534 -11.20 -16.63 23.37
C LEU A 534 -11.27 -17.43 22.06
N HIS A 535 -12.12 -18.47 22.03
CA HIS A 535 -12.30 -19.37 20.88
C HIS A 535 -13.25 -18.77 19.83
N ILE A 536 -12.87 -17.60 19.29
CA ILE A 536 -13.63 -16.90 18.24
C ILE A 536 -13.05 -17.29 16.88
N GLY A 537 -13.91 -17.62 15.92
CA GLY A 537 -13.49 -17.97 14.55
C GLY A 537 -12.77 -16.81 13.85
N LEU A 538 -11.82 -17.13 12.96
CA LEU A 538 -10.88 -16.17 12.38
C LEU A 538 -11.57 -14.98 11.71
N ILE A 539 -12.52 -15.27 10.82
CA ILE A 539 -13.22 -14.24 10.04
C ILE A 539 -14.07 -13.35 10.96
N ALA A 540 -14.74 -13.94 11.96
CA ALA A 540 -15.55 -13.19 12.92
C ALA A 540 -14.69 -12.26 13.77
N MET A 541 -13.58 -12.77 14.32
CA MET A 541 -12.64 -11.98 15.12
C MET A 541 -12.05 -10.84 14.27
N MET A 542 -11.62 -11.12 13.04
CA MET A 542 -11.10 -10.12 12.11
C MET A 542 -12.14 -9.03 11.83
N SER A 543 -13.39 -9.40 11.53
CA SER A 543 -14.48 -8.45 11.28
C SER A 543 -14.75 -7.56 12.48
N CYS A 544 -14.74 -8.10 13.71
CA CYS A 544 -14.87 -7.32 14.93
C CYS A 544 -13.72 -6.32 15.09
N PHE A 545 -12.47 -6.75 14.89
CA PHE A 545 -11.32 -5.86 14.95
C PHE A 545 -11.35 -4.77 13.89
N VAL A 546 -11.76 -5.06 12.65
CA VAL A 546 -11.94 -4.04 11.60
C VAL A 546 -12.93 -2.96 12.04
N ALA A 547 -14.06 -3.34 12.65
CA ALA A 547 -15.03 -2.38 13.17
C ALA A 547 -14.43 -1.51 14.29
N VAL A 548 -13.79 -2.14 15.29
CA VAL A 548 -13.13 -1.42 16.40
C VAL A 548 -12.05 -0.46 15.88
N TYR A 549 -11.22 -0.92 14.94
CA TYR A 549 -10.14 -0.12 14.36
C TYR A 549 -10.68 1.04 13.54
N LEU A 550 -11.70 0.84 12.70
CA LEU A 550 -12.32 1.93 11.96
C LEU A 550 -12.87 3.01 12.90
N MET A 551 -13.59 2.61 13.96
CA MET A 551 -14.13 3.56 14.93
C MET A 551 -13.02 4.36 15.63
N GLY A 552 -12.02 3.67 16.19
CA GLY A 552 -10.94 4.33 16.91
C GLY A 552 -10.06 5.19 15.98
N VAL A 553 -9.78 4.75 14.76
CA VAL A 553 -9.00 5.54 13.79
C VAL A 553 -9.73 6.83 13.41
N MET A 554 -11.05 6.79 13.20
CA MET A 554 -11.82 8.03 12.94
C MET A 554 -11.78 8.99 14.14
N LEU A 555 -11.85 8.47 15.36
CA LEU A 555 -11.65 9.27 16.58
C LEU A 555 -10.25 9.88 16.63
N SER A 556 -9.21 9.09 16.39
CA SER A 556 -7.81 9.54 16.31
C SER A 556 -7.65 10.66 15.28
N PHE A 557 -8.28 10.57 14.11
CA PHE A 557 -8.20 11.62 13.09
C PHE A 557 -8.81 12.94 13.56
N VAL A 558 -9.93 12.91 14.29
CA VAL A 558 -10.55 14.12 14.86
C VAL A 558 -9.69 14.72 15.98
N LEU A 559 -9.03 13.88 16.80
CA LEU A 559 -8.08 14.33 17.81
C LEU A 559 -6.85 15.00 17.17
N LEU A 560 -6.23 14.36 16.18
CA LEU A 560 -5.08 14.88 15.45
C LEU A 560 -5.42 16.17 14.68
N LYS A 561 -6.68 16.31 14.23
CA LYS A 561 -7.17 17.54 13.60
C LYS A 561 -7.09 18.75 14.52
N GLN A 562 -7.21 18.58 15.83
CA GLN A 562 -7.14 19.71 16.77
C GLN A 562 -5.73 20.29 16.92
N VAL A 563 -4.69 19.47 16.68
CA VAL A 563 -3.29 19.87 16.89
C VAL A 563 -2.53 20.15 15.59
N THR A 564 -3.11 19.79 14.44
CA THR A 564 -2.44 19.98 13.15
C THR A 564 -2.69 21.40 12.66
N PRO A 565 -1.64 22.21 12.42
CA PRO A 565 -1.83 23.59 12.00
C PRO A 565 -2.57 23.68 10.66
N LYS A 566 -3.42 24.70 10.52
CA LYS A 566 -4.02 25.05 9.21
C LYS A 566 -2.96 25.78 8.38
N ARG A 567 -3.01 25.61 7.05
CA ARG A 567 -2.15 26.41 6.16
C ARG A 567 -2.65 27.86 6.18
N ILE A 568 -1.72 28.80 6.31
CA ILE A 568 -2.02 30.23 6.35
C ILE A 568 -2.40 30.70 4.94
N GLN A 569 -3.58 31.31 4.79
CA GLN A 569 -3.93 32.01 3.54
C GLN A 569 -3.12 33.30 3.47
N THR A 570 -2.35 33.48 2.40
CA THR A 570 -1.50 34.65 2.16
C THR A 570 -2.27 35.97 1.91
N GLY A 571 -3.60 35.99 2.11
CA GLY A 571 -4.45 37.17 1.93
C GLY A 571 -4.68 38.01 3.20
N GLU A 572 -4.52 37.45 4.41
CA GLU A 572 -4.91 38.15 5.65
C GLU A 572 -3.80 38.98 6.30
N VAL A 573 -2.56 38.90 5.79
CA VAL A 573 -1.40 39.62 6.37
C VAL A 573 -1.28 41.07 5.86
N LYS A 574 -2.09 41.50 4.86
CA LYS A 574 -2.01 42.86 4.30
C LYS A 574 -2.87 43.93 4.98
N GLN A 575 -3.57 43.63 6.08
CA GLN A 575 -4.51 44.59 6.70
C GLN A 575 -4.27 44.91 8.18
N LYS A 576 -3.05 44.68 8.69
CA LYS A 576 -2.63 45.19 10.01
C LYS A 576 -1.30 45.96 9.94
N SER A 577 -1.24 46.92 9.02
CA SER A 577 -0.28 48.03 9.10
C SER A 577 -0.90 49.27 8.46
N SER A 578 -1.77 49.94 9.21
CA SER A 578 -2.12 51.34 9.04
C SER A 578 -2.38 51.93 10.40
#